data_AF-D9X1A7-F1
#
_entry.id   AF-D9X1A7-F1
#
_cell.length_a   1.000
_cell.length_b   1.000
_cell.length_c   1.000
_cell.angle_alpha   90.00
_cell.angle_beta   90.00
_cell.angle_gamma   90.00
#
_symmetry.space_group_name_H-M   'P 1'
#
loop_
_entity.id
_entity.type
_entity.pdbx_description
1 polymer ?
#
loop_
_entity_poly.entity_id
_entity_poly.type
_entity_poly.pdbx_seq_one_letter_code
_entity_poly.pdbx_strand_id
1 'polypeptide(L)'
;MRRQFGKWMTAMTENGKGHNAWPYTTVPVDIVGWAVKNRSTLQWTDNSVDIYAGNLDSGGSPQCAPDCGRFFHQDGNYSKCPGGAARHYDRPVLLPDEGGQRHADHGLRHVDGA
;
A
#
# COMPACT_ATOMS: atom_id res chain seq x y z
N MET A 1 -4.60 -7.33 -6.68
CA MET A 1 -4.94 -6.02 -6.06
C MET A 1 -5.38 -4.97 -7.09
N ARG A 2 -4.61 -4.72 -8.17
CA ARG A 2 -4.97 -3.75 -9.23
C ARG A 2 -6.42 -3.83 -9.73
N ARG A 3 -6.95 -5.04 -9.98
CA ARG A 3 -8.35 -5.24 -10.39
C ARG A 3 -9.38 -4.74 -9.37
N GLN A 4 -9.15 -4.99 -8.07
CA GLN A 4 -10.09 -4.56 -7.03
C GLN A 4 -10.06 -3.04 -6.87
N PHE A 5 -8.87 -2.44 -6.95
CA PHE A 5 -8.74 -0.99 -6.95
C PHE A 5 -9.37 -0.34 -8.19
N GLY A 6 -9.24 -0.98 -9.36
CA GLY A 6 -9.94 -0.58 -10.58
C GLY A 6 -11.46 -0.57 -10.42
N LYS A 7 -12.05 -1.58 -9.78
CA LYS A 7 -13.49 -1.59 -9.47
C LYS A 7 -13.90 -0.44 -8.56
N TRP A 8 -13.10 -0.14 -7.53
CA TRP A 8 -13.35 1.02 -6.66
C TRP A 8 -13.30 2.32 -7.46
N MET A 9 -12.31 2.49 -8.34
CA MET A 9 -12.22 3.65 -9.24
C MET A 9 -13.41 3.75 -10.20
N THR A 10 -13.91 2.62 -10.71
CA THR A 10 -15.14 2.59 -11.52
C THR A 10 -16.35 3.06 -10.73
N ALA A 11 -16.49 2.65 -9.46
CA ALA A 11 -17.58 3.12 -8.59
C ALA A 11 -17.47 4.62 -8.26
N MET A 12 -16.26 5.18 -8.26
CA MET A 12 -15.99 6.60 -8.05
C MET A 12 -16.17 7.45 -9.32
N THR A 13 -16.48 6.83 -10.46
CA THR A 13 -16.63 7.51 -11.76
C THR A 13 -18.07 7.42 -12.23
N GLU A 14 -18.67 8.56 -12.55
CA GLU A 14 -20.02 8.68 -13.10
C GLU A 14 -19.94 9.32 -14.49
N ASN A 15 -20.50 8.65 -15.51
CA ASN A 15 -20.47 9.13 -16.91
C ASN A 15 -19.07 9.53 -17.42
N GLY A 16 -18.04 8.78 -17.03
CA GLY A 16 -16.66 9.04 -17.43
C GLY A 16 -16.00 10.22 -16.71
N LYS A 17 -16.61 10.77 -15.66
CA LYS A 17 -16.04 11.83 -14.82
C LYS A 17 -15.95 11.34 -13.38
N GLY A 18 -14.90 11.75 -12.66
CA GLY A 18 -14.81 11.47 -11.24
C GLY A 18 -15.94 12.18 -10.48
N HIS A 19 -16.54 11.48 -9.53
CA HIS A 19 -17.56 12.03 -8.64
C HIS A 19 -17.01 13.20 -7.82
N ASN A 20 -17.83 14.21 -7.48
CA ASN A 20 -17.44 15.40 -6.69
C ASN A 20 -16.19 16.14 -7.22
N ALA A 21 -16.11 16.36 -8.53
CA ALA A 21 -14.97 17.02 -9.19
C ALA A 21 -13.63 16.30 -8.95
N TRP A 22 -13.66 15.00 -8.64
CA TRP A 22 -12.46 14.19 -8.55
C TRP A 22 -11.75 14.15 -9.91
N PRO A 23 -10.45 14.50 -9.99
CA PRO A 23 -9.78 14.74 -11.27
C PRO A 23 -9.36 13.46 -12.00
N TYR A 24 -9.39 12.30 -11.34
CA TYR A 24 -8.89 11.04 -11.91
C TYR A 24 -10.02 10.07 -12.26
N THR A 25 -10.03 9.59 -13.50
CA THR A 25 -10.91 8.50 -13.94
C THR A 25 -10.23 7.13 -13.85
N THR A 26 -8.90 7.11 -13.71
CA THR A 26 -8.10 5.92 -13.46
C THR A 26 -6.92 6.29 -12.57
N VAL A 27 -6.63 5.44 -11.60
CA VAL A 27 -5.48 5.59 -10.69
C VAL A 27 -4.80 4.22 -10.66
N PRO A 28 -3.78 3.97 -11.50
CA PRO A 28 -3.01 2.75 -11.40
C PRO A 28 -2.25 2.72 -10.08
N VAL A 29 -2.17 1.53 -9.49
CA VAL A 29 -1.52 1.31 -8.19
C VAL A 29 -0.65 0.07 -8.22
N ASP A 30 0.47 0.15 -7.50
CA ASP A 30 1.40 -0.95 -7.32
C ASP A 30 1.52 -1.32 -5.85
N ILE A 31 1.69 -2.62 -5.60
CA ILE A 31 2.12 -3.08 -4.29
C ILE A 31 3.63 -2.89 -4.27
N VAL A 32 4.12 -2.06 -3.36
CA VAL A 32 5.56 -1.79 -3.20
C VAL A 32 6.13 -2.42 -1.93
N GLY A 33 5.27 -2.80 -0.99
CA GLY A 33 5.68 -3.41 0.26
C GLY A 33 4.63 -4.36 0.84
N TRP A 34 5.10 -5.33 1.61
CA TRP A 34 4.30 -6.33 2.30
C TRP A 34 4.82 -6.54 3.72
N ALA A 35 3.97 -6.30 4.71
CA ALA A 35 4.30 -6.54 6.11
C ALA A 35 3.67 -7.83 6.63
N VAL A 36 4.41 -8.59 7.45
CA VAL A 36 3.92 -9.79 8.16
C VAL A 36 4.55 -9.89 9.53
N LYS A 37 3.92 -10.62 10.45
CA LYS A 37 4.53 -10.93 11.75
C LYS A 37 5.76 -11.83 11.60
N ASN A 38 5.63 -12.90 10.82
CA ASN A 38 6.69 -13.90 10.60
C ASN A 38 6.88 -14.14 9.10
N ARG A 39 8.12 -14.13 8.60
CA ARG A 39 8.40 -14.35 7.16
C ARG A 39 7.91 -15.70 6.65
N SER A 40 7.83 -16.70 7.52
CA SER A 40 7.37 -18.06 7.25
C SER A 40 5.88 -18.15 6.88
N THR A 41 5.08 -17.11 7.11
CA THR A 41 3.67 -17.09 6.69
C THR A 41 3.52 -16.92 5.18
N LEU A 42 4.51 -16.31 4.53
CA LEU A 42 4.50 -16.06 3.09
C LEU A 42 4.88 -17.34 2.33
N GLN A 43 4.08 -17.68 1.33
CA GLN A 43 4.28 -18.85 0.47
C GLN A 43 5.26 -18.60 -0.70
N TRP A 44 5.93 -17.45 -0.72
CA TRP A 44 6.91 -17.07 -1.75
C TRP A 44 8.19 -16.54 -1.11
N THR A 45 9.30 -16.59 -1.85
CA THR A 45 10.64 -16.19 -1.36
C THR A 45 11.30 -15.10 -2.18
N ASP A 46 10.69 -14.63 -3.28
CA ASP A 46 11.25 -13.54 -4.07
C ASP A 46 11.18 -12.17 -3.36
N ASN A 47 11.88 -11.19 -3.96
CA ASN A 47 11.97 -9.80 -3.49
C ASN A 47 11.31 -8.83 -4.48
N SER A 48 10.22 -9.25 -5.13
CA SER A 48 9.47 -8.39 -6.06
C SER A 48 8.89 -7.14 -5.39
N VAL A 49 8.66 -7.21 -4.07
CA VAL A 49 8.22 -6.11 -3.19
C VAL A 49 9.05 -6.09 -1.92
N ASP A 50 9.09 -4.96 -1.22
CA ASP A 50 9.82 -4.87 0.05
C ASP A 50 9.08 -5.67 1.12
N ILE A 51 9.77 -6.58 1.81
CA ILE A 51 9.17 -7.43 2.85
C ILE A 51 9.54 -6.89 4.24
N TYR A 52 8.53 -6.53 5.02
CA TYR A 52 8.67 -6.05 6.40
C TYR A 52 8.20 -7.12 7.38
N ALA A 53 9.08 -8.06 7.73
CA ALA A 53 8.78 -9.10 8.72
C ALA A 53 9.08 -8.59 10.14
N GLY A 54 8.12 -8.72 11.05
CA GLY A 54 8.26 -8.32 12.46
C GLY A 54 8.20 -6.82 12.72
N ASN A 55 7.92 -6.00 11.70
CA ASN A 55 7.68 -4.57 11.88
C ASN A 55 6.23 -4.36 12.31
N LEU A 56 6.00 -4.13 13.61
CA LEU A 56 4.67 -4.07 14.20
C LEU A 56 4.33 -2.66 14.68
N ASP A 57 3.06 -2.28 14.56
CA ASP A 57 2.50 -1.07 15.14
C ASP A 57 2.40 -1.17 16.67
N SER A 58 1.99 -0.09 17.33
CA SER A 58 1.80 -0.06 18.78
C SER A 58 0.73 -1.04 19.29
N GLY A 59 -0.14 -1.54 18.40
CA GLY A 59 -1.13 -2.58 18.68
C GLY A 59 -0.67 -3.98 18.31
N GLY A 60 0.60 -4.19 17.91
CA GLY A 60 1.15 -5.48 17.52
C GLY A 60 0.69 -5.97 16.13
N SER A 61 0.09 -5.11 15.31
CA SER A 61 -0.28 -5.44 13.92
C SER A 61 0.90 -5.18 12.99
N PRO A 62 1.19 -6.06 12.03
CA PRO A 62 2.27 -5.82 11.07
C PRO A 62 1.95 -4.60 10.21
N GLN A 63 2.97 -3.76 9.98
CA GLN A 63 2.86 -2.55 9.17
C GLN A 63 4.11 -2.36 8.28
N CYS A 64 3.92 -1.69 7.15
CA CYS A 64 5.06 -1.24 6.33
C CYS A 64 5.89 -0.18 7.10
N ALA A 65 7.12 0.07 6.63
CA ALA A 65 8.04 1.02 7.29
C ALA A 65 7.46 2.46 7.30
N PRO A 66 7.28 3.10 8.48
CA PRO A 66 6.79 4.48 8.57
C PRO A 66 7.57 5.48 7.72
N ASP A 67 8.90 5.30 7.64
CA ASP A 67 9.81 6.14 6.85
C ASP A 67 9.49 6.17 5.34
N CYS A 68 8.67 5.22 4.86
CA CYS A 68 8.23 5.13 3.47
C CYS A 68 6.75 5.53 3.29
N GLY A 69 6.01 5.84 4.35
CA GLY A 69 4.57 6.11 4.29
C GLY A 69 4.24 7.58 4.04
N ARG A 70 3.41 7.87 3.03
CA ARG A 70 2.91 9.22 2.71
C ARG A 70 2.19 9.91 3.87
N PHE A 71 1.60 9.13 4.79
CA PHE A 71 0.98 9.65 6.00
C PHE A 71 1.99 10.34 6.92
N PHE A 72 3.21 9.81 7.03
CA PHE A 72 4.28 10.31 7.90
C PHE A 72 5.15 11.37 7.20
N HIS A 73 5.20 11.35 5.87
CA HIS A 73 6.02 12.24 5.04
C HIS A 73 5.16 13.15 4.18
N GLN A 74 4.46 14.08 4.83
CA GLN A 74 3.54 14.98 4.11
C GLN A 74 4.23 16.06 3.27
N ASP A 75 5.49 16.32 3.61
CA ASP A 75 6.44 17.15 2.89
C ASP A 75 7.02 16.46 1.63
N GLY A 76 6.69 15.19 1.40
CA GLY A 76 7.24 14.40 0.28
C GLY A 76 8.70 13.99 0.48
N ASN A 77 9.26 14.15 1.68
CA ASN A 77 10.65 13.81 1.94
C ASN A 77 10.81 12.34 2.35
N TYR A 78 11.14 11.50 1.39
CA TYR A 78 11.39 10.07 1.60
C TYR A 78 12.87 9.70 1.75
N SER A 79 13.73 10.64 2.15
CA SER A 79 15.18 10.38 2.31
C SER A 79 15.52 9.27 3.31
N LYS A 80 14.62 9.00 4.25
CA LYS A 80 14.73 7.90 5.23
C LYS A 80 14.20 6.56 4.72
N CYS A 81 13.44 6.56 3.63
CA CYS A 81 13.01 5.32 3.00
C CYS A 81 14.19 4.71 2.22
N PRO A 82 14.61 3.45 2.46
CA PRO A 82 15.76 2.86 1.79
C PRO A 82 15.68 2.86 0.25
N GLY A 83 14.47 2.76 -0.30
CA GLY A 83 14.21 2.88 -1.74
C GLY A 83 13.73 4.26 -2.19
N GLY A 84 13.83 5.26 -1.29
CA GLY A 84 13.44 6.64 -1.51
C GLY A 84 12.00 6.80 -1.98
N ALA A 85 11.76 7.88 -2.72
CA ALA A 85 10.46 8.15 -3.33
C ALA A 85 10.04 7.05 -4.31
N ALA A 86 10.93 6.19 -4.82
CA ALA A 86 10.56 5.06 -5.71
C ALA A 86 9.82 3.93 -4.96
N ARG A 87 10.05 3.80 -3.65
CA ARG A 87 9.49 2.74 -2.80
C ARG A 87 8.57 3.24 -1.69
N HIS A 88 8.20 4.52 -1.74
CA HIS A 88 7.16 5.04 -0.85
C HIS A 88 5.81 4.37 -1.13
N TYR A 89 4.93 4.37 -0.14
CA TYR A 89 3.54 3.98 -0.28
C TYR A 89 2.60 5.09 0.17
N ASP A 90 1.48 5.23 -0.53
CA ASP A 90 0.46 6.24 -0.28
C ASP A 90 -0.61 5.76 0.70
N ARG A 91 -0.98 4.48 0.58
CA ARG A 91 -2.07 3.90 1.35
C ARG A 91 -1.71 2.52 1.87
N PRO A 92 -1.72 2.30 3.20
CA PRO A 92 -1.69 0.96 3.76
C PRO A 92 -3.02 0.25 3.49
N VAL A 93 -2.97 -1.05 3.21
CA VAL A 93 -4.16 -1.90 3.08
C VAL A 93 -4.01 -3.06 4.04
N LEU A 94 -4.84 -3.03 5.06
CA LEU A 94 -4.88 -4.03 6.11
C LEU A 94 -5.60 -5.28 5.59
N LEU A 95 -4.93 -6.42 5.72
CA LEU A 95 -5.52 -7.72 5.42
C LEU A 95 -5.94 -8.41 6.73
N PRO A 96 -7.25 -8.64 6.92
CA PRO A 96 -7.72 -9.47 8.01
C PRO A 96 -7.40 -10.95 7.73
N ASP A 97 -7.22 -11.77 8.76
CA ASP A 97 -7.38 -13.22 8.65
C ASP A 97 -8.85 -13.61 8.69
N GLU A 98 -9.06 -14.92 8.58
CA GLU A 98 -10.34 -15.60 8.73
C GLU A 98 -10.98 -15.38 10.12
N GLY A 99 -10.23 -14.85 11.10
CA GLY A 99 -10.69 -14.44 12.44
C GLY A 99 -10.89 -12.93 12.63
N GLY A 100 -10.70 -12.10 11.60
CA GLY A 100 -10.86 -10.64 11.65
C GLY A 100 -9.69 -9.87 12.28
N GLN A 101 -8.60 -10.53 12.65
CA GLN A 101 -7.37 -9.90 13.15
C GLN A 101 -6.44 -9.47 12.00
N ARG A 102 -5.59 -8.47 12.22
CA ARG A 102 -4.69 -7.92 11.18
C ARG A 102 -3.40 -8.73 11.10
N HIS A 103 -3.15 -9.38 9.96
CA HIS A 103 -1.96 -10.24 9.78
C HIS A 103 -1.01 -9.77 8.68
N ALA A 104 -1.44 -8.83 7.86
CA ALA A 104 -0.58 -8.20 6.87
C ALA A 104 -1.05 -6.78 6.53
N ASP A 105 -0.10 -5.98 6.05
CA ASP A 105 -0.33 -4.65 5.51
C ASP A 105 0.40 -4.52 4.16
N HIS A 106 -0.29 -3.97 3.16
CA HIS A 106 0.33 -3.66 1.87
C HIS A 106 0.52 -2.16 1.71
N GLY A 107 1.73 -1.76 1.33
CA GLY A 107 1.97 -0.43 0.80
C GLY A 107 1.46 -0.35 -0.63
N LEU A 108 0.36 0.37 -0.86
CA LEU A 108 -0.06 0.76 -2.20
C LEU A 108 0.55 2.11 -2.57
N ARG A 109 1.18 2.16 -3.74
CA ARG A 109 1.71 3.38 -4.33
C ARG A 109 0.94 3.72 -5.60
N HIS A 110 0.58 4.97 -5.80
CA HIS A 110 0.20 5.48 -7.10
C HIS A 110 1.41 5.48 -8.04
N VAL A 111 1.20 4.94 -9.23
CA VAL A 111 2.17 5.07 -10.31
C VAL A 111 1.65 6.13 -11.27
N ASP A 112 2.29 7.29 -11.32
CA ASP A 112 2.04 8.20 -12.43
C ASP A 112 2.36 7.45 -13.72
N GLY A 113 1.41 7.43 -14.66
CA GLY A 113 1.54 6.68 -15.90
C GLY A 113 2.84 7.04 -16.63
N ALA A 114 3.52 6.02 -17.16
CA ALA A 114 4.56 6.18 -18.16
C ALA A 114 4.05 6.95 -19.38
#